data_AF-A0A918L0N1-F1
#
_entry.id   AF-A0A918L0N1-F1
#
_cell.length_a   1.000
_cell.length_b   1.000
_cell.length_c   1.000
_cell.angle_alpha   90.00
_cell.angle_beta   90.00
_cell.angle_gamma   90.00
#
_symmetry.space_group_name_H-M   'P 1'
#
loop_
_entity.id
_entity.type
_entity.pdbx_description
1 polymer ?
#
loop_
_entity_poly.entity_id
_entity_poly.type
_entity_poly.pdbx_seq_one_letter_code
_entity_poly.pdbx_strand_id
1 'polypeptide(L)'
;MNATPADPEQGERAELDALGGLGEPGELGQLARLLPTGPVEQVLPPGRRSHHKDVLMQLIDRDRRDHGNSRDRRDETEGARPLSRPHRLSRPVLVAGAVAVALAAGLTVGVGAGRHGGDAAVQGGARSTSTAGGHSAVVTLDRIAAVAMKADVRPVKDDQFVYVRSRVAENVGAFGKPVMLGPLHERQVWFSQEQGPVVDVGLIREDGQDWPIGVGVPDGTDPRDSAVPAGVRRPTYAWLASLPTEPGHLLKRLYRETAVEKGDDRDQEVFDRIGDLVGEQIMPSATAAAFYRAAARIPGVTEVGDAVDAVGRHGIAIAREDAVHGTRTEWIFDARTLDYLGERTVSSRDTERARAGTVYATTAVLERAVVDRQGLAPSERRRAGRS
;
A
#
# COMPACT_ATOMS: atom_id res chain seq x y z
N MET A 1 -27.31 8.97 -74.67
CA MET A 1 -27.34 10.11 -73.73
C MET A 1 -28.31 9.77 -72.60
N ASN A 2 -27.75 9.32 -71.49
CA ASN A 2 -28.11 9.68 -70.11
C ASN A 2 -27.18 8.87 -69.21
N ALA A 3 -26.46 9.58 -68.35
CA ALA A 3 -25.26 9.13 -67.67
C ALA A 3 -25.53 8.94 -66.17
N THR A 4 -24.98 7.83 -65.63
CA THR A 4 -24.38 7.67 -64.28
C THR A 4 -25.32 7.63 -63.05
N PRO A 5 -24.97 6.96 -61.92
CA PRO A 5 -23.88 5.99 -61.62
C PRO A 5 -24.41 4.59 -61.22
N ALA A 6 -23.76 3.46 -61.52
CA ALA A 6 -22.49 2.91 -61.01
C ALA A 6 -22.54 2.55 -59.50
N ASP A 7 -22.88 1.28 -59.27
CA ASP A 7 -22.87 0.52 -58.01
C ASP A 7 -21.48 -0.14 -57.82
N PRO A 8 -20.76 0.09 -56.71
CA PRO A 8 -19.46 -0.53 -56.46
C PRO A 8 -19.51 -1.71 -55.47
N GLU A 9 -20.58 -2.53 -55.43
CA GLU A 9 -20.61 -3.71 -54.54
C GLU A 9 -20.28 -5.07 -55.20
N GLN A 10 -19.85 -5.14 -56.46
CA GLN A 10 -19.59 -6.44 -57.12
C GLN A 10 -18.20 -6.62 -57.74
N GLY A 11 -17.24 -5.73 -57.48
CA GLY A 11 -15.91 -5.76 -58.10
C GLY A 11 -14.73 -6.25 -57.25
N GLU A 12 -14.88 -6.41 -55.93
CA GLU A 12 -13.75 -6.72 -55.03
C GLU A 12 -14.03 -7.94 -54.14
N ARG A 13 -14.86 -8.87 -54.65
CA ARG A 13 -15.13 -10.19 -54.07
C ARG A 13 -14.28 -11.31 -54.69
N ALA A 14 -13.18 -10.98 -55.38
CA ALA A 14 -12.34 -11.97 -56.06
C ALA A 14 -10.83 -11.83 -55.77
N GLU A 15 -10.42 -11.03 -54.78
CA GLU A 15 -9.00 -10.91 -54.39
C GLU A 15 -8.79 -10.97 -52.86
N LEU A 16 -9.59 -11.80 -52.17
CA LEU A 16 -9.38 -12.16 -50.77
C LEU A 16 -9.42 -13.68 -50.52
N ASP A 17 -9.36 -14.49 -51.58
CA ASP A 17 -9.48 -15.95 -51.52
C ASP A 17 -8.13 -16.69 -51.72
N ALA A 18 -7.03 -16.01 -51.46
CA ALA A 18 -5.70 -16.60 -51.46
C ALA A 18 -4.95 -16.17 -50.20
N LEU A 19 -5.28 -16.79 -49.07
CA LEU A 19 -4.38 -17.13 -47.93
C LEU A 19 -5.23 -17.81 -46.83
N GLY A 20 -5.94 -18.88 -47.19
CA GLY A 20 -6.53 -19.80 -46.22
C GLY A 20 -5.48 -20.79 -45.72
N GLY A 21 -5.37 -20.96 -44.39
CA GLY A 21 -4.84 -22.20 -43.84
C GLY A 21 -4.23 -22.15 -42.44
N LEU A 22 -5.06 -22.50 -41.45
CA LEU A 22 -4.75 -23.31 -40.24
C LEU A 22 -4.32 -22.56 -38.96
N GLY A 23 -5.23 -22.55 -37.95
CA GLY A 23 -4.84 -22.42 -36.54
C GLY A 23 -5.87 -21.83 -35.54
N GLU A 24 -7.05 -22.47 -35.37
CA GLU A 24 -7.95 -22.51 -34.18
C GLU A 24 -8.51 -21.21 -33.52
N PRO A 25 -9.85 -21.05 -33.39
CA PRO A 25 -10.53 -20.01 -32.58
C PRO A 25 -10.48 -20.25 -31.04
N GLY A 26 -9.49 -20.98 -30.55
CA GLY A 26 -9.49 -21.56 -29.20
C GLY A 26 -8.77 -20.77 -28.10
N GLU A 27 -7.80 -19.90 -28.43
CA GLU A 27 -6.85 -19.44 -27.40
C GLU A 27 -7.24 -18.14 -26.68
N LEU A 28 -7.94 -17.21 -27.34
CA LEU A 28 -8.43 -15.99 -26.67
C LEU A 28 -9.68 -16.23 -25.81
N GLY A 29 -10.46 -17.27 -26.12
CA GLY A 29 -11.60 -17.72 -25.30
C GLY A 29 -11.20 -18.61 -24.12
N GLN A 30 -10.04 -19.27 -24.19
CA GLN A 30 -9.51 -20.10 -23.08
C GLN A 30 -8.76 -19.27 -22.02
N LEU A 31 -8.15 -18.14 -22.41
CA LEU A 31 -7.56 -17.20 -21.44
C LEU A 31 -8.62 -16.47 -20.60
N ALA A 32 -9.83 -16.28 -21.12
CA ALA A 32 -10.96 -15.72 -20.37
C ALA A 32 -11.58 -16.68 -19.33
N ARG A 33 -11.26 -17.98 -19.39
CA ARG A 33 -11.68 -18.99 -18.39
C ARG A 33 -10.61 -19.32 -17.36
N LEU A 34 -9.40 -18.76 -17.52
CA LEU A 34 -8.30 -18.84 -16.57
C LEU A 34 -8.19 -17.58 -15.70
N LEU A 35 -9.04 -16.58 -15.94
CA LEU A 35 -9.28 -15.52 -14.99
C LEU A 35 -10.31 -16.03 -13.97
N PRO A 36 -9.98 -16.08 -12.67
CA PRO A 36 -11.01 -16.29 -11.67
C PRO A 36 -12.08 -15.22 -11.89
N THR A 37 -13.35 -15.63 -11.96
CA THR A 37 -14.47 -14.73 -11.65
C THR A 37 -14.04 -13.95 -10.40
N GLY A 38 -13.95 -12.63 -10.54
CA GLY A 38 -13.02 -11.78 -9.77
C GLY A 38 -12.93 -12.14 -8.29
N PRO A 39 -11.72 -12.08 -7.69
CA PRO A 39 -11.56 -12.48 -6.30
C PRO A 39 -12.51 -11.67 -5.42
N VAL A 40 -13.42 -12.38 -4.74
CA VAL A 40 -13.98 -11.90 -3.48
C VAL A 40 -12.76 -11.63 -2.59
N GLU A 41 -12.49 -10.36 -2.27
CA GLU A 41 -11.56 -10.05 -1.20
C GLU A 41 -12.19 -10.61 0.07
N GLN A 42 -11.82 -11.85 0.44
CA GLN A 42 -12.11 -12.46 1.73
C GLN A 42 -11.82 -11.42 2.82
N VAL A 43 -12.46 -11.47 4.00
CA VAL A 43 -12.23 -10.50 5.10
C VAL A 43 -10.80 -10.55 5.62
N LEU A 44 -9.95 -9.97 4.80
CA LEU A 44 -8.64 -9.41 5.00
C LEU A 44 -8.88 -8.09 5.73
N PRO A 45 -7.84 -7.52 6.36
CA PRO A 45 -7.92 -6.17 6.88
C PRO A 45 -8.53 -5.23 5.83
N PRO A 46 -9.42 -4.31 6.22
CA PRO A 46 -9.99 -3.36 5.28
C PRO A 46 -8.84 -2.51 4.72
N GLY A 47 -8.54 -2.71 3.44
CA GLY A 47 -7.40 -2.12 2.75
C GLY A 47 -6.64 -3.17 1.94
N ARG A 48 -6.79 -3.12 0.61
CA ARG A 48 -5.94 -3.85 -0.34
C ARG A 48 -4.43 -3.60 -0.09
N ARG A 49 -4.07 -2.46 0.52
CA ARG A 49 -2.73 -2.15 1.04
C ARG A 49 -2.23 -3.18 2.05
N SER A 50 -3.03 -3.62 3.03
CA SER A 50 -2.57 -4.65 3.98
C SER A 50 -2.33 -5.96 3.26
N HIS A 51 -3.20 -6.36 2.33
CA HIS A 51 -2.95 -7.54 1.48
C HIS A 51 -1.67 -7.42 0.64
N HIS A 52 -1.39 -6.25 0.06
CA HIS A 52 -0.16 -6.06 -0.74
C HIS A 52 1.08 -5.86 0.13
N LYS A 53 0.94 -5.32 1.34
CA LYS A 53 1.95 -5.34 2.38
C LYS A 53 2.23 -6.78 2.79
N ASP A 54 1.23 -7.61 3.06
CA ASP A 54 1.36 -9.03 3.39
C ASP A 54 2.04 -9.78 2.24
N VAL A 55 1.65 -9.52 0.98
CA VAL A 55 2.35 -10.05 -0.20
C VAL A 55 3.80 -9.59 -0.19
N LEU A 56 4.08 -8.29 -0.02
CA LEU A 56 5.43 -7.72 0.06
C LEU A 56 6.26 -8.36 1.19
N MET A 57 5.68 -8.57 2.37
CA MET A 57 6.34 -9.18 3.51
C MET A 57 6.64 -10.65 3.25
N GLN A 58 5.71 -11.38 2.63
CA GLN A 58 5.97 -12.72 2.10
C GLN A 58 7.12 -12.72 1.06
N LEU A 59 7.26 -11.66 0.24
CA LEU A 59 8.41 -11.53 -0.69
C LEU A 59 9.72 -11.42 0.09
N ILE A 60 9.76 -10.57 1.12
CA ILE A 60 10.96 -10.30 1.91
C ILE A 60 11.37 -11.54 2.71
N ASP A 61 10.42 -12.23 3.32
CA ASP A 61 10.67 -13.43 4.12
C ASP A 61 11.17 -14.62 3.29
N ARG A 62 10.68 -14.76 2.06
CA ARG A 62 11.15 -15.80 1.15
C ARG A 62 12.59 -15.53 0.69
N ASP A 63 12.92 -14.28 0.39
CA ASP A 63 14.28 -13.88 0.04
C ASP A 63 15.29 -14.16 1.16
N ARG A 64 14.90 -13.90 2.41
CA ARG A 64 15.75 -14.21 3.58
C ARG A 64 15.97 -15.70 3.75
N ARG A 65 14.95 -16.53 3.49
CA ARG A 65 15.09 -18.00 3.52
C ARG A 65 16.01 -18.50 2.41
N ASP A 66 15.89 -17.97 1.20
CA ASP A 66 16.74 -18.35 0.06
C ASP A 66 18.20 -17.93 0.28
N HIS A 67 18.44 -16.74 0.86
CA HIS A 67 19.78 -16.28 1.22
C HIS A 67 20.36 -16.91 2.49
N GLY A 68 19.52 -17.28 3.46
CA GLY A 68 19.92 -18.04 4.66
C GLY A 68 20.41 -19.45 4.30
N ASN A 69 19.66 -20.17 3.46
CA ASN A 69 20.07 -21.48 2.93
C ASN A 69 21.36 -21.42 2.09
N SER A 70 21.64 -20.28 1.47
CA SER A 70 22.86 -20.06 0.67
C SER A 70 24.10 -19.77 1.53
N ARG A 71 23.92 -19.37 2.79
CA ARG A 71 25.01 -19.22 3.77
C ARG A 71 25.29 -20.52 4.52
N ASP A 72 24.27 -21.27 4.92
CA ASP A 72 24.46 -22.60 5.54
C ASP A 72 25.13 -23.61 4.61
N ARG A 73 24.87 -23.54 3.29
CA ARG A 73 25.58 -24.40 2.32
C ARG A 73 27.06 -24.06 2.10
N ARG A 74 27.54 -22.89 2.55
CA ARG A 74 28.96 -22.53 2.41
C ARG A 74 29.81 -22.98 3.59
N ASP A 75 29.21 -23.30 4.74
CA ASP A 75 29.93 -23.84 5.90
C ASP A 75 30.05 -25.38 5.89
N GLU A 76 29.33 -26.09 5.01
CA GLU A 76 29.44 -27.55 4.86
C GLU A 76 30.41 -28.03 3.76
N THR A 77 31.20 -27.14 3.15
CA THR A 77 32.19 -27.53 2.11
C THR A 77 33.63 -27.08 2.37
N GLU A 78 34.06 -26.99 3.62
CA GLU A 78 35.48 -26.94 3.99
C GLU A 78 35.96 -28.28 4.56
N GLY A 79 36.39 -29.18 3.67
CA GLY A 79 36.95 -30.46 4.10
C GLY A 79 37.31 -31.40 2.95
N ALA A 80 38.22 -30.98 2.06
CA ALA A 80 39.27 -31.84 1.47
C ALA A 80 39.82 -31.28 0.15
N ARG A 81 41.12 -30.98 0.14
CA ARG A 81 42.04 -31.01 -1.02
C ARG A 81 43.44 -31.37 -0.48
N PRO A 82 44.44 -31.79 -1.30
CA PRO A 82 44.50 -31.80 -2.78
C PRO A 82 45.12 -33.08 -3.40
N LEU A 83 45.13 -33.22 -4.73
CA LEU A 83 46.33 -33.62 -5.51
C LEU A 83 46.23 -33.16 -6.98
N SER A 84 47.34 -32.60 -7.48
CA SER A 84 47.66 -32.08 -8.84
C SER A 84 47.76 -33.22 -9.90
N ARG A 85 47.75 -33.07 -11.23
CA ARG A 85 48.33 -32.09 -12.19
C ARG A 85 47.88 -32.46 -13.66
N PRO A 86 48.45 -31.93 -14.78
CA PRO A 86 47.79 -31.05 -15.77
C PRO A 86 47.57 -31.64 -17.19
N HIS A 87 46.83 -30.98 -18.11
CA HIS A 87 47.13 -30.97 -19.56
C HIS A 87 46.49 -29.75 -20.28
N ARG A 88 47.07 -29.41 -21.43
CA ARG A 88 47.16 -28.12 -22.13
C ARG A 88 46.09 -27.87 -23.21
N LEU A 89 45.82 -26.58 -23.49
CA LEU A 89 45.50 -25.86 -24.75
C LEU A 89 44.37 -26.44 -25.64
N SER A 90 43.35 -25.68 -26.06
CA SER A 90 43.47 -24.57 -27.02
C SER A 90 42.22 -23.64 -27.07
N ARG A 91 42.46 -22.36 -27.34
CA ARG A 91 41.55 -21.37 -28.00
C ARG A 91 42.11 -21.14 -29.42
N PRO A 92 41.46 -20.45 -30.41
CA PRO A 92 40.42 -19.40 -30.32
C PRO A 92 39.28 -19.56 -31.39
N VAL A 93 38.25 -18.72 -31.51
CA VAL A 93 38.21 -17.42 -32.24
C VAL A 93 36.84 -16.73 -32.05
N LEU A 94 36.91 -15.39 -32.12
CA LEU A 94 35.92 -14.30 -32.05
C LEU A 94 34.73 -14.39 -33.04
N VAL A 95 33.60 -13.74 -32.72
CA VAL A 95 32.97 -12.66 -33.53
C VAL A 95 32.12 -11.75 -32.61
N ALA A 96 32.25 -10.45 -32.84
CA ALA A 96 31.61 -9.33 -32.15
C ALA A 96 30.15 -9.09 -32.58
N GLY A 97 29.35 -8.53 -31.68
CA GLY A 97 28.05 -7.95 -31.98
C GLY A 97 27.78 -6.77 -31.04
N ALA A 98 28.16 -5.57 -31.47
CA ALA A 98 27.87 -4.32 -30.78
C ALA A 98 26.43 -3.91 -31.06
N VAL A 99 25.63 -3.71 -30.00
CA VAL A 99 24.35 -2.98 -30.09
C VAL A 99 24.50 -1.71 -29.26
N ALA A 100 24.55 -0.59 -29.95
CA ALA A 100 24.52 0.74 -29.37
C ALA A 100 23.07 1.05 -28.96
N VAL A 101 22.82 1.26 -27.67
CA VAL A 101 21.59 1.90 -27.21
C VAL A 101 21.93 3.33 -26.83
N ALA A 102 21.37 4.26 -27.58
CA ALA A 102 21.53 5.69 -27.40
C ALA A 102 20.96 6.13 -26.04
N LEU A 103 21.82 6.75 -25.23
CA LEU A 103 21.44 7.48 -24.02
C LEU A 103 20.82 8.82 -24.44
N ALA A 104 19.52 8.99 -24.19
CA ALA A 104 18.90 10.30 -24.20
C ALA A 104 19.05 10.95 -22.81
N ALA A 105 19.70 12.11 -22.79
CA ALA A 105 19.67 13.10 -21.72
C ALA A 105 18.21 13.50 -21.41
N GLY A 106 17.81 13.97 -20.24
CA GLY A 106 18.49 14.43 -19.03
C GLY A 106 17.46 15.26 -18.24
N LEU A 107 17.62 15.40 -16.94
CA LEU A 107 17.14 16.55 -16.15
C LEU A 107 17.84 16.51 -14.79
N THR A 108 18.95 17.24 -14.71
CA THR A 108 19.66 17.56 -13.46
C THR A 108 18.99 18.77 -12.82
N VAL A 109 18.40 18.61 -11.64
CA VAL A 109 18.09 19.75 -10.76
C VAL A 109 19.29 19.95 -9.84
N GLY A 110 20.00 21.06 -10.07
CA GLY A 110 21.21 21.43 -9.35
C GLY A 110 20.94 21.84 -7.91
N VAL A 111 21.72 21.28 -6.99
CA VAL A 111 21.85 21.81 -5.62
C VAL A 111 22.89 22.92 -5.65
N GLY A 112 22.44 24.14 -5.36
CA GLY A 112 23.30 25.31 -5.20
C GLY A 112 24.22 25.15 -4.00
N ALA A 113 25.53 25.21 -4.27
CA ALA A 113 26.58 25.26 -3.27
C ALA A 113 26.59 26.65 -2.59
N GLY A 114 26.18 26.69 -1.33
CA GLY A 114 26.55 27.74 -0.39
C GLY A 114 27.63 27.23 0.57
N ARG A 115 28.90 27.48 0.23
CA ARG A 115 30.05 27.34 1.14
C ARG A 115 29.79 28.14 2.42
N HIS A 116 29.94 27.54 3.60
CA HIS A 116 30.63 28.13 4.76
C HIS A 116 31.29 26.99 5.54
N GLY A 117 32.60 27.11 5.76
CA GLY A 117 33.45 26.09 6.34
C GLY A 117 33.35 26.01 7.86
N GLY A 118 33.70 24.84 8.38
CA GLY A 118 33.83 24.57 9.81
C GLY A 118 33.96 23.06 10.03
N ASP A 119 35.20 22.57 10.02
CA ASP A 119 35.55 21.20 10.39
C ASP A 119 35.00 20.85 11.77
N ALA A 120 34.16 19.82 11.83
CA ALA A 120 33.93 19.05 13.05
C ALA A 120 33.64 17.60 12.66
N ALA A 121 34.61 16.73 12.94
CA ALA A 121 34.47 15.30 12.84
C ALA A 121 33.26 14.82 13.67
N VAL A 122 32.28 14.21 13.02
CA VAL A 122 31.18 13.52 13.70
C VAL A 122 31.46 12.02 13.64
N GLN A 123 32.13 11.51 14.67
CA GLN A 123 31.98 10.12 15.08
C GLN A 123 31.10 10.10 16.34
N GLY A 124 29.94 9.44 16.24
CA GLY A 124 29.07 9.13 17.38
C GLY A 124 27.76 9.90 17.45
N GLY A 125 26.81 9.63 16.54
CA GLY A 125 25.51 10.32 16.50
C GLY A 125 24.25 9.43 16.41
N ALA A 126 24.37 8.10 16.38
CA ALA A 126 23.21 7.25 16.07
C ALA A 126 22.21 7.09 17.24
N ARG A 127 22.58 7.40 18.49
CA ARG A 127 21.68 7.29 19.65
C ARG A 127 20.92 8.59 19.97
N SER A 128 21.49 9.75 19.64
CA SER A 128 20.87 11.05 19.99
C SER A 128 19.74 11.44 19.05
N THR A 129 19.80 11.03 17.77
CA THR A 129 18.77 11.32 16.76
C THR A 129 17.50 10.49 16.96
N SER A 130 17.60 9.22 17.38
CA SER A 130 16.44 8.38 17.63
C SER A 130 15.66 8.82 18.88
N THR A 131 16.36 9.21 19.95
CA THR A 131 15.72 9.77 21.15
C THR A 131 15.06 11.11 20.87
N ALA A 132 15.73 12.01 20.13
CA ALA A 132 15.14 13.30 19.75
C ALA A 132 13.93 13.13 18.82
N GLY A 133 14.03 12.26 17.81
CA GLY A 133 12.93 11.95 16.89
C GLY A 133 11.74 11.32 17.61
N GLY A 134 11.97 10.45 18.59
CA GLY A 134 10.90 9.87 19.43
C GLY A 134 10.21 10.91 20.32
N HIS A 135 10.97 11.80 20.97
CA HIS A 135 10.37 12.89 21.76
C HIS A 135 9.53 13.84 20.88
N SER A 136 10.02 14.17 19.68
CA SER A 136 9.27 14.99 18.72
C SER A 136 7.97 14.31 18.31
N ALA A 137 8.02 13.01 18.01
CA ALA A 137 6.84 12.23 17.62
C ALA A 137 5.74 12.24 18.68
N VAL A 138 6.11 12.08 19.96
CA VAL A 138 5.16 12.13 21.08
C VAL A 138 4.49 13.49 21.15
N VAL A 139 5.27 14.58 21.09
CA VAL A 139 4.74 15.95 21.12
C VAL A 139 3.81 16.22 19.93
N THR A 140 4.20 15.78 18.73
CA THR A 140 3.40 15.97 17.51
C THR A 140 2.12 15.16 17.56
N LEU A 141 2.16 13.89 17.99
CA LEU A 141 0.96 13.06 18.17
C LEU A 141 0.01 13.62 19.24
N ASP A 142 0.53 14.20 20.33
CA ASP A 142 -0.30 14.89 21.32
C ASP A 142 -0.99 16.13 20.75
N ARG A 143 -0.32 16.89 19.87
CA ARG A 143 -0.94 18.01 19.16
C ARG A 143 -2.01 17.54 18.17
N ILE A 144 -1.73 16.49 17.38
CA ILE A 144 -2.70 15.88 16.48
C ILE A 144 -3.92 15.40 17.28
N ALA A 145 -3.70 14.73 18.41
CA ALA A 145 -4.78 14.29 19.30
C ALA A 145 -5.62 15.46 19.84
N ALA A 146 -4.98 16.58 20.18
CA ALA A 146 -5.68 17.78 20.66
C ALA A 146 -6.53 18.44 19.56
N VAL A 147 -6.09 18.40 18.30
CA VAL A 147 -6.88 18.85 17.14
C VAL A 147 -8.04 17.88 16.90
N ALA A 148 -7.77 16.58 16.85
CA ALA A 148 -8.77 15.54 16.65
C ALA A 148 -9.89 15.60 17.70
N MET A 149 -9.57 15.86 18.97
CA MET A 149 -10.55 15.99 20.05
C MET A 149 -11.53 17.15 19.84
N LYS A 150 -11.12 18.21 19.12
CA LYS A 150 -11.95 19.40 18.85
C LYS A 150 -12.76 19.28 17.57
N ALA A 151 -12.52 18.26 16.75
CA ALA A 151 -13.24 18.07 15.49
C ALA A 151 -14.72 17.81 15.78
N ASP A 152 -15.60 18.51 15.05
CA ASP A 152 -17.03 18.23 15.05
C ASP A 152 -17.31 17.10 14.04
N VAL A 153 -17.45 15.88 14.56
CA VAL A 153 -17.71 14.70 13.75
C VAL A 153 -19.15 14.25 13.96
N ARG A 154 -19.94 14.32 12.89
CA ARG A 154 -21.31 13.79 12.91
C ARG A 154 -21.26 12.26 13.03
N PRO A 155 -22.02 11.66 13.95
CA PRO A 155 -22.14 10.21 14.04
C PRO A 155 -22.61 9.60 12.72
N VAL A 156 -22.02 8.46 12.37
CA VAL A 156 -22.43 7.67 11.21
C VAL A 156 -23.47 6.65 11.67
N LYS A 157 -24.60 6.58 10.97
CA LYS A 157 -25.68 5.63 11.26
C LYS A 157 -25.34 4.25 10.71
N ASP A 158 -26.06 3.25 11.19
CA ASP A 158 -25.87 1.85 10.81
C ASP A 158 -26.36 1.52 9.40
N ASP A 159 -27.34 2.27 8.89
CA ASP A 159 -27.84 2.18 7.52
C ASP A 159 -27.00 2.97 6.49
N GLN A 160 -25.83 3.47 6.90
CA GLN A 160 -24.96 4.31 6.08
C GLN A 160 -23.61 3.66 5.77
N PHE A 161 -22.85 4.31 4.91
CA PHE A 161 -21.51 3.92 4.52
C PHE A 161 -20.51 5.03 4.83
N VAL A 162 -19.33 4.65 5.32
CA VAL A 162 -18.16 5.53 5.33
C VAL A 162 -17.53 5.47 3.95
N TYR A 163 -17.49 6.62 3.26
CA TYR A 163 -16.84 6.78 1.96
C TYR A 163 -15.47 7.41 2.12
N VAL A 164 -14.46 6.88 1.43
CA VAL A 164 -13.13 7.47 1.31
C VAL A 164 -12.71 7.51 -0.14
N ARG A 165 -12.24 8.68 -0.60
CA ARG A 165 -11.61 8.87 -1.91
C ARG A 165 -10.14 9.20 -1.73
N SER A 166 -9.30 8.54 -2.48
CA SER A 166 -7.85 8.65 -2.40
C SER A 166 -7.18 8.53 -3.75
N ARG A 167 -5.92 8.98 -3.82
CA ARG A 167 -5.00 8.66 -4.91
C ARG A 167 -3.94 7.71 -4.37
N VAL A 168 -3.75 6.59 -5.03
CA VAL A 168 -2.86 5.52 -4.57
C VAL A 168 -1.91 5.07 -5.67
N ALA A 169 -0.71 4.69 -5.29
CA ALA A 169 0.25 4.01 -6.14
C ALA A 169 0.97 2.94 -5.32
N GLU A 170 1.17 1.77 -5.92
CA GLU A 170 1.68 0.58 -5.23
C GLU A 170 2.75 -0.12 -6.07
N ASN A 171 3.55 -0.98 -5.45
CA ASN A 171 4.57 -1.75 -6.14
C ASN A 171 3.94 -2.79 -7.07
N VAL A 172 4.13 -2.61 -8.37
CA VAL A 172 3.76 -3.55 -9.44
C VAL A 172 4.97 -4.38 -9.93
N GLY A 173 6.12 -4.25 -9.27
CA GLY A 173 7.31 -5.03 -9.57
C GLY A 173 7.10 -6.51 -9.29
N ALA A 174 7.57 -7.37 -10.22
CA ALA A 174 7.47 -8.81 -10.07
C ALA A 174 8.29 -9.35 -8.89
N PHE A 175 7.91 -10.54 -8.40
CA PHE A 175 8.61 -11.25 -7.33
C PHE A 175 10.13 -11.28 -7.56
N GLY A 176 10.90 -10.85 -6.56
CA GLY A 176 12.37 -10.89 -6.59
C GLY A 176 13.03 -9.86 -7.51
N LYS A 177 12.26 -8.99 -8.18
CA LYS A 177 12.77 -7.91 -9.04
C LYS A 177 12.84 -6.58 -8.28
N PRO A 178 13.52 -5.55 -8.83
CA PRO A 178 13.52 -4.23 -8.26
C PRO A 178 12.09 -3.68 -8.07
N VAL A 179 11.93 -2.82 -7.06
CA VAL A 179 10.66 -2.14 -6.78
C VAL A 179 10.28 -1.27 -7.98
N MET A 180 9.03 -1.40 -8.43
CA MET A 180 8.48 -0.60 -9.51
C MET A 180 7.13 -0.07 -9.06
N LEU A 181 7.08 1.21 -8.73
CA LEU A 181 5.83 1.85 -8.36
C LEU A 181 4.93 1.98 -9.60
N GLY A 182 3.70 1.49 -9.49
CA GLY A 182 2.70 1.57 -10.53
C GLY A 182 2.20 2.99 -10.74
N PRO A 183 1.37 3.21 -11.78
CA PRO A 183 0.78 4.51 -12.03
C PRO A 183 -0.14 4.92 -10.87
N LEU A 184 -0.10 6.19 -10.53
CA LEU A 184 -1.03 6.79 -9.57
C LEU A 184 -2.45 6.76 -10.14
N HIS A 185 -3.37 6.12 -9.43
CA HIS A 185 -4.77 6.01 -9.84
C HIS A 185 -5.70 6.43 -8.69
N GLU A 186 -6.97 6.65 -9.03
CA GLU A 186 -7.98 6.97 -8.03
C GLU A 186 -8.55 5.69 -7.42
N ARG A 187 -8.70 5.71 -6.10
CA ARG A 187 -9.35 4.68 -5.30
C ARG A 187 -10.51 5.29 -4.53
N GLN A 188 -11.67 4.66 -4.64
CA GLN A 188 -12.84 4.95 -3.84
C GLN A 188 -13.21 3.72 -3.03
N VAL A 189 -13.56 3.89 -1.77
CA VAL A 189 -14.02 2.79 -0.90
C VAL A 189 -15.24 3.21 -0.10
N TRP A 190 -16.15 2.27 0.11
CA TRP A 190 -17.34 2.41 0.94
C TRP A 190 -17.36 1.27 1.96
N PHE A 191 -17.40 1.59 3.26
CA PHE A 191 -17.51 0.60 4.33
C PHE A 191 -18.91 0.61 4.96
N SER A 192 -19.58 -0.54 4.94
CA SER A 192 -20.89 -0.71 5.58
C SER A 192 -20.79 -0.48 7.09
N GLN A 193 -21.74 0.29 7.63
CA GLN A 193 -21.83 0.61 9.06
C GLN A 193 -22.86 -0.23 9.80
N GLU A 194 -23.47 -1.21 9.13
CA GLU A 194 -24.40 -2.15 9.75
C GLU A 194 -23.78 -2.73 11.01
N GLN A 195 -24.50 -2.75 12.13
CA GLN A 195 -23.90 -3.15 13.42
C GLN A 195 -23.76 -4.68 13.55
N GLY A 196 -24.68 -5.42 12.94
CA GLY A 196 -24.70 -6.87 12.99
C GLY A 196 -23.51 -7.51 12.26
N PRO A 197 -23.36 -8.84 12.39
CA PRO A 197 -22.49 -9.59 11.50
C PRO A 197 -22.96 -9.47 10.05
N VAL A 198 -22.03 -9.19 9.12
CA VAL A 198 -22.32 -9.05 7.69
C VAL A 198 -21.37 -9.89 6.85
N VAL A 199 -21.82 -10.30 5.67
CA VAL A 199 -20.95 -10.87 4.63
C VAL A 199 -20.54 -9.85 3.59
N ASP A 200 -21.36 -8.82 3.35
CA ASP A 200 -21.01 -7.66 2.52
C ASP A 200 -20.45 -6.57 3.44
N VAL A 201 -19.13 -6.36 3.37
CA VAL A 201 -18.41 -5.39 4.20
C VAL A 201 -18.35 -4.03 3.50
N GLY A 202 -18.46 -3.99 2.18
CA GLY A 202 -18.33 -2.76 1.43
C GLY A 202 -17.94 -2.95 -0.03
N LEU A 203 -17.45 -1.87 -0.62
CA LEU A 203 -17.11 -1.79 -2.04
C LEU A 203 -15.82 -0.99 -2.22
N ILE A 204 -14.94 -1.44 -3.12
CA ILE A 204 -13.84 -0.66 -3.67
C ILE A 204 -14.15 -0.36 -5.14
N ARG A 205 -13.86 0.86 -5.59
CA ARG A 205 -13.87 1.24 -7.00
C ARG A 205 -12.53 1.85 -7.40
N GLU A 206 -11.88 1.23 -8.36
CA GLU A 206 -10.56 1.58 -8.88
C GLU A 206 -10.47 1.21 -10.35
N ASP A 207 -9.78 2.00 -11.17
CA ASP A 207 -9.59 1.76 -12.61
C ASP A 207 -10.90 1.48 -13.39
N GLY A 208 -12.00 2.10 -12.94
CA GLY A 208 -13.33 1.93 -13.53
C GLY A 208 -14.01 0.60 -13.20
N GLN A 209 -13.45 -0.19 -12.27
CA GLN A 209 -13.96 -1.48 -11.85
C GLN A 209 -14.41 -1.47 -10.39
N ASP A 210 -15.48 -2.21 -10.11
CA ASP A 210 -16.08 -2.38 -8.79
C ASP A 210 -15.66 -3.74 -8.20
N TRP A 211 -15.11 -3.70 -6.99
CA TRP A 211 -14.60 -4.84 -6.24
C TRP A 211 -15.33 -4.92 -4.89
N PRO A 212 -16.29 -5.85 -4.74
CA PRO A 212 -16.96 -6.07 -3.47
C PRO A 212 -15.95 -6.52 -2.39
N ILE A 213 -16.04 -5.91 -1.20
CA ILE A 213 -15.34 -6.38 -0.01
C ILE A 213 -16.30 -7.32 0.70
N GLY A 214 -16.05 -8.62 0.64
CA GLY A 214 -16.99 -9.61 1.15
C GLY A 214 -16.33 -10.79 1.85
N VAL A 215 -17.02 -11.43 2.78
CA VAL A 215 -16.53 -12.70 3.30
C VAL A 215 -16.65 -13.76 2.21
N GLY A 216 -15.57 -14.50 1.97
CA GLY A 216 -15.66 -15.71 1.16
C GLY A 216 -16.55 -16.73 1.88
N VAL A 217 -17.72 -17.00 1.31
CA VAL A 217 -18.68 -17.99 1.81
C VAL A 217 -18.47 -19.28 1.03
N PRO A 218 -17.99 -20.38 1.64
CA PRO A 218 -17.84 -21.65 0.95
C PRO A 218 -19.17 -22.17 0.39
N ASP A 219 -19.12 -22.83 -0.76
CA ASP A 219 -20.31 -23.43 -1.38
C ASP A 219 -21.03 -24.37 -0.42
N GLY A 220 -22.35 -24.19 -0.29
CA GLY A 220 -23.19 -24.99 0.60
C GLY A 220 -23.22 -24.55 2.06
N THR A 221 -22.56 -23.44 2.43
CA THR A 221 -22.68 -22.82 3.77
C THR A 221 -23.74 -21.71 3.78
N ASP A 222 -24.45 -21.53 4.90
CA ASP A 222 -25.30 -20.35 5.08
C ASP A 222 -24.37 -19.12 5.21
N PRO A 223 -24.52 -18.06 4.38
CA PRO A 223 -23.73 -16.85 4.50
C PRO A 223 -23.70 -16.27 5.93
N ARG A 224 -24.77 -16.46 6.72
CA ARG A 224 -24.83 -16.01 8.11
C ARG A 224 -23.77 -16.66 9.00
N ASP A 225 -23.38 -17.89 8.71
CA ASP A 225 -22.34 -18.62 9.46
C ASP A 225 -20.95 -18.06 9.17
N SER A 226 -20.79 -17.37 8.04
CA SER A 226 -19.55 -16.69 7.64
C SER A 226 -19.55 -15.19 7.98
N ALA A 227 -20.67 -14.65 8.46
CA ALA A 227 -20.82 -13.22 8.68
C ALA A 227 -19.85 -12.70 9.75
N VAL A 228 -19.18 -11.60 9.48
CA VAL A 228 -18.17 -11.02 10.38
C VAL A 228 -18.76 -9.90 11.24
N PRO A 229 -18.61 -9.96 12.57
CA PRO A 229 -19.12 -8.90 13.45
C PRO A 229 -18.30 -7.61 13.30
N ALA A 230 -18.84 -6.50 13.80
CA ALA A 230 -18.08 -5.26 13.93
C ALA A 230 -16.84 -5.48 14.81
N GLY A 231 -15.70 -4.95 14.42
CA GLY A 231 -14.42 -5.22 15.08
C GLY A 231 -13.22 -4.54 14.42
N VAL A 232 -12.02 -4.85 14.88
CA VAL A 232 -10.77 -4.28 14.34
C VAL A 232 -10.56 -4.55 12.84
N ARG A 233 -11.12 -5.66 12.34
CA ARG A 233 -11.12 -6.04 10.90
C ARG A 233 -12.38 -5.59 10.15
N ARG A 234 -13.40 -5.11 10.84
CA ARG A 234 -14.61 -4.53 10.26
C ARG A 234 -15.07 -3.35 11.12
N PRO A 235 -14.33 -2.23 11.11
CA PRO A 235 -14.63 -1.11 11.97
C PRO A 235 -15.96 -0.47 11.55
N THR A 236 -16.84 -0.26 12.53
CA THR A 236 -18.02 0.60 12.38
C THR A 236 -17.87 1.79 13.32
N TYR A 237 -18.58 2.89 13.04
CA TYR A 237 -18.59 4.06 13.91
C TYR A 237 -19.06 3.69 15.33
N ALA A 238 -20.08 2.84 15.45
CA ALA A 238 -20.56 2.33 16.73
C ALA A 238 -19.48 1.52 17.48
N TRP A 239 -18.75 0.64 16.77
CA TRP A 239 -17.64 -0.09 17.37
C TRP A 239 -16.51 0.86 17.81
N LEU A 240 -16.12 1.81 16.97
CA LEU A 240 -15.12 2.84 17.29
C LEU A 240 -15.52 3.69 18.51
N ALA A 241 -16.80 4.02 18.64
CA ALA A 241 -17.34 4.75 19.79
C ALA A 241 -17.37 3.92 21.08
N SER A 242 -17.40 2.58 20.97
CA SER A 242 -17.35 1.67 22.12
C SER A 242 -15.93 1.44 22.67
N LEU A 243 -14.90 1.90 21.97
CA LEU A 243 -13.51 1.67 22.36
C LEU A 243 -13.15 2.49 23.62
N PRO A 244 -12.26 1.97 24.49
CA PRO A 244 -11.71 2.76 25.57
C PRO A 244 -10.94 3.96 25.00
N THR A 245 -11.10 5.13 25.63
CA THR A 245 -10.41 6.37 25.22
C THR A 245 -9.19 6.69 26.08
N GLU A 246 -8.88 5.85 27.09
CA GLU A 246 -7.59 5.90 27.77
C GLU A 246 -6.51 5.25 26.86
N PRO A 247 -5.42 5.96 26.52
CA PRO A 247 -4.46 5.48 25.52
C PRO A 247 -3.81 4.13 25.83
N GLY A 248 -3.50 3.83 27.10
CA GLY A 248 -2.91 2.56 27.50
C GLY A 248 -3.87 1.37 27.36
N HIS A 249 -5.12 1.54 27.78
CA HIS A 249 -6.19 0.54 27.66
C HIS A 249 -6.56 0.30 26.20
N LEU A 250 -6.63 1.36 25.39
CA LEU A 250 -6.82 1.26 23.95
C LEU A 250 -5.67 0.49 23.30
N LEU A 251 -4.43 0.88 23.58
CA LEU A 251 -3.26 0.24 23.01
C LEU A 251 -3.20 -1.25 23.40
N LYS A 252 -3.42 -1.59 24.67
CA LYS A 252 -3.48 -2.98 25.14
C LYS A 252 -4.57 -3.79 24.42
N ARG A 253 -5.72 -3.17 24.14
CA ARG A 253 -6.80 -3.79 23.37
C ARG A 253 -6.37 -4.04 21.92
N LEU A 254 -5.77 -3.06 21.25
CA LEU A 254 -5.28 -3.19 19.88
C LEU A 254 -4.21 -4.29 19.77
N TYR A 255 -3.24 -4.35 20.69
CA TYR A 255 -2.26 -5.44 20.72
C TYR A 255 -2.88 -6.84 20.83
N ARG A 256 -4.03 -6.98 21.48
CA ARG A 256 -4.73 -8.26 21.61
C ARG A 256 -5.54 -8.61 20.36
N GLU A 257 -6.12 -7.61 19.72
CA GLU A 257 -7.09 -7.80 18.62
C GLU A 257 -6.42 -7.78 17.24
N THR A 258 -5.26 -7.15 17.10
CA THR A 258 -4.46 -7.18 15.88
C THR A 258 -3.83 -8.57 15.70
N ALA A 259 -4.14 -9.20 14.57
CA ALA A 259 -3.48 -10.43 14.15
C ALA A 259 -2.02 -10.11 13.76
N VAL A 260 -1.11 -11.02 14.11
CA VAL A 260 0.33 -10.90 13.83
C VAL A 260 0.79 -12.25 13.33
N GLU A 261 1.40 -12.31 12.14
CA GLU A 261 1.92 -13.57 11.63
C GLU A 261 3.24 -13.93 12.31
N LYS A 262 3.63 -15.20 12.17
CA LYS A 262 4.86 -15.68 12.78
C LYS A 262 6.07 -15.10 12.04
N GLY A 263 6.78 -14.19 12.69
CA GLY A 263 7.97 -13.54 12.13
C GLY A 263 7.83 -12.03 12.08
N ASP A 264 6.59 -11.54 12.14
CA ASP A 264 6.29 -10.11 12.07
C ASP A 264 6.63 -9.37 13.37
N ASP A 265 6.95 -8.09 13.19
CA ASP A 265 7.06 -7.16 14.30
C ASP A 265 5.66 -6.75 14.78
N ARG A 266 5.27 -7.27 15.95
CA ARG A 266 3.97 -6.98 16.58
C ARG A 266 3.69 -5.49 16.76
N ASP A 267 4.71 -4.70 17.09
CA ASP A 267 4.57 -3.25 17.26
C ASP A 267 4.32 -2.57 15.90
N GLN A 268 4.91 -3.10 14.83
CA GLN A 268 4.65 -2.64 13.46
C GLN A 268 3.21 -2.93 13.05
N GLU A 269 2.72 -4.15 13.29
CA GLU A 269 1.34 -4.51 12.91
C GLU A 269 0.29 -3.68 13.67
N VAL A 270 0.55 -3.37 14.94
CA VAL A 270 -0.33 -2.47 15.70
C VAL A 270 -0.23 -1.04 15.20
N PHE A 271 0.97 -0.56 14.86
CA PHE A 271 1.13 0.75 14.23
C PHE A 271 0.32 0.81 12.93
N ASP A 272 0.58 -0.07 11.96
CA ASP A 272 -0.13 -0.07 10.68
C ASP A 272 -1.65 -0.21 10.86
N ARG A 273 -2.13 -1.04 11.80
CA ARG A 273 -3.56 -1.13 12.13
C ARG A 273 -4.16 0.20 12.57
N ILE A 274 -3.44 0.96 13.40
CA ILE A 274 -3.89 2.31 13.80
C ILE A 274 -3.96 3.21 12.57
N GLY A 275 -2.93 3.17 11.72
CA GLY A 275 -2.85 3.89 10.45
C GLY A 275 -4.05 3.64 9.54
N ASP A 276 -4.37 2.37 9.29
CA ASP A 276 -5.51 1.96 8.46
C ASP A 276 -6.83 2.49 9.04
N LEU A 277 -7.00 2.41 10.36
CA LEU A 277 -8.21 2.90 11.04
C LEU A 277 -8.34 4.42 10.93
N VAL A 278 -7.31 5.20 11.27
CA VAL A 278 -7.37 6.68 11.19
C VAL A 278 -7.37 7.18 9.73
N GLY A 279 -6.81 6.38 8.82
CA GLY A 279 -6.71 6.64 7.40
C GLY A 279 -8.01 6.41 6.65
N GLU A 280 -8.77 5.37 6.99
CA GLU A 280 -9.91 4.94 6.18
C GLU A 280 -11.26 5.01 6.91
N GLN A 281 -11.32 5.53 8.14
CA GLN A 281 -12.57 5.64 8.90
C GLN A 281 -12.92 7.08 9.29
N ILE A 282 -14.22 7.30 9.53
CA ILE A 282 -14.71 8.46 10.28
C ILE A 282 -14.77 8.05 11.76
N MET A 283 -13.96 8.70 12.59
CA MET A 283 -13.85 8.37 14.01
C MET A 283 -14.59 9.37 14.89
N PRO A 284 -15.21 8.92 16.00
CA PRO A 284 -15.55 9.80 17.11
C PRO A 284 -14.31 10.57 17.58
N SER A 285 -14.45 11.86 17.89
CA SER A 285 -13.33 12.76 18.20
C SER A 285 -12.46 12.28 19.37
N ALA A 286 -13.11 11.76 20.43
CA ALA A 286 -12.41 11.20 21.59
C ALA A 286 -11.64 9.91 21.24
N THR A 287 -12.21 9.07 20.37
CA THR A 287 -11.57 7.86 19.87
C THR A 287 -10.35 8.22 19.02
N ALA A 288 -10.48 9.14 18.05
CA ALA A 288 -9.36 9.59 17.22
C ALA A 288 -8.20 10.13 18.07
N ALA A 289 -8.49 10.99 19.04
CA ALA A 289 -7.49 11.52 19.97
C ALA A 289 -6.80 10.40 20.78
N ALA A 290 -7.54 9.38 21.21
CA ALA A 290 -6.99 8.24 21.92
C ALA A 290 -6.08 7.38 21.01
N PHE A 291 -6.43 7.18 19.74
CA PHE A 291 -5.60 6.45 18.77
C PHE A 291 -4.24 7.12 18.56
N TYR A 292 -4.20 8.43 18.36
CA TYR A 292 -2.92 9.14 18.20
C TYR A 292 -2.05 9.10 19.47
N ARG A 293 -2.67 9.26 20.66
CA ARG A 293 -1.94 9.10 21.93
C ARG A 293 -1.49 7.66 22.19
N ALA A 294 -2.25 6.68 21.73
CA ALA A 294 -1.87 5.27 21.81
C ALA A 294 -0.68 4.98 20.87
N ALA A 295 -0.70 5.51 19.65
CA ALA A 295 0.43 5.39 18.72
C ALA A 295 1.72 5.98 19.29
N ALA A 296 1.65 7.09 20.04
CA ALA A 296 2.82 7.70 20.68
C ALA A 296 3.50 6.80 21.72
N ARG A 297 2.81 5.77 22.22
CA ARG A 297 3.32 4.79 23.19
C ARG A 297 3.89 3.54 22.53
N ILE A 298 3.79 3.40 21.21
CA ILE A 298 4.35 2.27 20.48
C ILE A 298 5.88 2.46 20.38
N PRO A 299 6.69 1.46 20.77
CA PRO A 299 8.13 1.52 20.60
C PRO A 299 8.56 1.76 19.15
N GLY A 300 9.55 2.62 18.95
CA GLY A 300 10.13 2.91 17.62
C GLY A 300 9.39 3.96 16.80
N VAL A 301 8.35 4.60 17.34
CA VAL A 301 7.67 5.72 16.68
C VAL A 301 8.55 6.97 16.73
N THR A 302 8.71 7.61 15.57
CA THR A 302 9.57 8.77 15.33
C THR A 302 8.88 9.80 14.45
N GLU A 303 9.38 11.03 14.45
CA GLU A 303 8.91 12.09 13.56
C GLU A 303 9.89 12.29 12.38
N VAL A 304 9.33 12.53 11.20
CA VAL A 304 10.04 12.99 10.00
C VAL A 304 9.46 14.36 9.64
N GLY A 305 10.29 15.41 9.73
CA GLY A 305 9.83 16.80 9.62
C GLY A 305 9.35 17.25 8.24
N ASP A 306 9.67 16.51 7.17
CA ASP A 306 9.17 16.76 5.83
C ASP A 306 8.91 15.42 5.11
N ALA A 307 7.66 15.18 4.76
CA ALA A 307 7.20 14.06 3.97
C ALA A 307 6.18 14.52 2.94
N VAL A 308 6.10 13.79 1.82
CA VAL A 308 5.26 14.13 0.68
C VAL A 308 4.30 12.99 0.41
N ASP A 309 3.01 13.31 0.33
CA ASP A 309 1.99 12.33 0.00
C ASP A 309 1.92 12.02 -1.51
N ALA A 310 1.02 11.12 -1.89
CA ALA A 310 0.92 10.63 -3.27
C ALA A 310 0.56 11.71 -4.32
N VAL A 311 0.05 12.88 -3.90
CA VAL A 311 -0.33 13.99 -4.80
C VAL A 311 0.57 15.22 -4.63
N GLY A 312 1.68 15.10 -3.90
CA GLY A 312 2.67 16.16 -3.76
C GLY A 312 2.44 17.14 -2.61
N ARG A 313 1.51 16.86 -1.68
CA ARG A 313 1.32 17.71 -0.49
C ARG A 313 2.40 17.40 0.54
N HIS A 314 3.10 18.45 0.97
CA HIS A 314 4.10 18.38 2.02
C HIS A 314 3.47 18.41 3.41
N GLY A 315 4.06 17.67 4.34
CA GLY A 315 3.57 17.53 5.70
C GLY A 315 4.63 17.02 6.66
N ILE A 316 4.23 16.88 7.92
CA ILE A 316 5.02 16.22 8.97
C ILE A 316 4.58 14.76 9.00
N ALA A 317 5.54 13.83 9.06
CA ALA A 317 5.24 12.42 9.16
C ALA A 317 5.52 11.83 10.55
N ILE A 318 4.62 10.95 10.98
CA ILE A 318 4.85 10.03 12.09
C ILE A 318 5.23 8.68 11.48
N ALA A 319 6.40 8.18 11.85
CA ALA A 319 7.01 7.03 11.21
C ALA A 319 7.37 5.93 12.20
N ARG A 320 7.27 4.68 11.75
CA ARG A 320 7.82 3.52 12.46
C ARG A 320 8.61 2.66 11.49
N GLU A 321 9.82 2.30 11.90
CA GLU A 321 10.67 1.38 11.15
C GLU A 321 10.32 -0.07 11.49
N ASP A 322 10.07 -0.85 10.45
CA ASP A 322 10.01 -2.29 10.50
C ASP A 322 11.40 -2.84 10.17
N ALA A 323 12.19 -3.08 11.22
CA ALA A 323 13.54 -3.62 11.07
C ALA A 323 13.55 -5.05 10.54
N VAL A 324 12.46 -5.81 10.74
CA VAL A 324 12.32 -7.16 10.18
C VAL A 324 12.28 -7.03 8.67
N HIS A 325 11.36 -6.25 8.13
CA HIS A 325 11.18 -6.16 6.70
C HIS A 325 12.09 -5.13 6.01
N GLY A 326 12.81 -4.30 6.77
CA GLY A 326 13.65 -3.23 6.22
C GLY A 326 12.81 -2.15 5.53
N THR A 327 11.63 -1.89 6.07
CA THR A 327 10.71 -0.86 5.57
C THR A 327 10.39 0.16 6.65
N ARG A 328 9.82 1.29 6.27
CA ARG A 328 9.32 2.32 7.17
C ARG A 328 7.97 2.80 6.69
N THR A 329 6.95 2.69 7.55
CA THR A 329 5.64 3.32 7.31
C THR A 329 5.68 4.74 7.85
N GLU A 330 5.14 5.69 7.07
CA GLU A 330 5.06 7.11 7.39
C GLU A 330 3.62 7.60 7.21
N TRP A 331 2.95 7.99 8.29
CA TRP A 331 1.67 8.70 8.24
C TRP A 331 1.92 10.19 8.08
N ILE A 332 1.35 10.79 7.05
CA ILE A 332 1.65 12.17 6.65
C ILE A 332 0.48 13.07 7.08
N PHE A 333 0.80 14.12 7.80
CA PHE A 333 -0.15 15.11 8.31
C PHE A 333 0.18 16.50 7.74
N ASP A 334 -0.85 17.30 7.47
CA ASP A 334 -0.65 18.70 7.08
C ASP A 334 0.08 19.43 8.20
N ALA A 335 1.17 20.14 7.87
CA ALA A 335 2.01 20.78 8.87
C ALA A 335 1.29 21.91 9.65
N ARG A 336 0.20 22.46 9.11
CA ARG A 336 -0.56 23.57 9.71
C ARG A 336 -1.82 23.09 10.39
N THR A 337 -2.63 22.29 9.70
CA THR A 337 -3.93 21.83 10.22
C THR A 337 -3.83 20.55 11.03
N LEU A 338 -2.74 19.78 10.85
CA LEU A 338 -2.56 18.45 11.41
C LEU A 338 -3.61 17.43 10.93
N ASP A 339 -4.26 17.72 9.79
CA ASP A 339 -5.16 16.77 9.14
C ASP A 339 -4.35 15.64 8.51
N TYR A 340 -4.86 14.42 8.60
CA TYR A 340 -4.27 13.25 7.94
C TYR A 340 -4.36 13.41 6.42
N LEU A 341 -3.22 13.50 5.76
CA LEU A 341 -3.12 13.64 4.30
C LEU A 341 -3.03 12.29 3.60
N GLY A 342 -2.43 11.30 4.23
CA GLY A 342 -2.13 10.03 3.60
C GLY A 342 -0.99 9.31 4.29
N GLU A 343 -0.41 8.35 3.60
CA GLU A 343 0.74 7.60 4.11
C GLU A 343 1.62 7.11 2.96
N ARG A 344 2.81 6.64 3.33
CA ARG A 344 3.66 5.87 2.43
C ARG A 344 4.46 4.83 3.19
N THR A 345 4.82 3.77 2.48
CA THR A 345 5.78 2.78 2.95
C THR A 345 7.01 2.84 2.06
N VAL A 346 8.18 3.02 2.68
CA VAL A 346 9.47 3.17 1.98
C VAL A 346 10.47 2.11 2.44
N SER A 347 11.47 1.82 1.61
CA SER A 347 12.64 1.06 2.04
C SER A 347 13.40 1.82 3.12
N SER A 348 13.66 1.20 4.27
CA SER A 348 14.46 1.86 5.34
C SER A 348 15.96 1.73 5.11
N ARG A 349 16.39 0.77 4.30
CA ARG A 349 17.79 0.46 4.00
C ARG A 349 18.01 0.07 2.54
N ASP A 350 19.26 0.15 2.12
CA ASP A 350 19.69 -0.36 0.83
C ASP A 350 19.57 -1.90 0.78
N THR A 351 19.05 -2.38 -0.33
CA THR A 351 19.00 -3.79 -0.73
C THR A 351 19.41 -3.92 -2.19
N GLU A 352 19.53 -5.15 -2.69
CA GLU A 352 19.75 -5.38 -4.13
C GLU A 352 18.57 -4.89 -5.00
N ARG A 353 17.39 -4.69 -4.40
CA ARG A 353 16.13 -4.41 -5.11
C ARG A 353 15.63 -2.98 -4.95
N ALA A 354 16.11 -2.27 -3.94
CA ALA A 354 15.68 -0.92 -3.60
C ALA A 354 16.74 -0.16 -2.82
N ARG A 355 16.84 1.15 -3.07
CA ARG A 355 17.65 2.05 -2.24
C ARG A 355 16.82 2.47 -1.03
N ALA A 356 17.48 2.84 0.05
CA ALA A 356 16.81 3.53 1.16
C ALA A 356 16.00 4.73 0.62
N GLY A 357 14.76 4.86 1.06
CA GLY A 357 13.81 5.87 0.59
C GLY A 357 13.00 5.50 -0.66
N THR A 358 13.28 4.37 -1.33
CA THR A 358 12.43 3.88 -2.43
C THR A 358 11.01 3.58 -1.91
N VAL A 359 9.99 4.16 -2.54
CA VAL A 359 8.58 4.03 -2.17
C VAL A 359 8.01 2.71 -2.71
N TYR A 360 7.39 1.93 -1.82
CA TYR A 360 6.63 0.72 -2.16
C TYR A 360 5.16 1.00 -2.38
N ALA A 361 4.59 1.84 -1.54
CA ALA A 361 3.17 2.20 -1.58
C ALA A 361 3.03 3.64 -1.09
N THR A 362 2.10 4.37 -1.68
CA THR A 362 1.76 5.72 -1.24
C THR A 362 0.29 6.00 -1.48
N THR A 363 -0.32 6.69 -0.53
CA THR A 363 -1.72 7.09 -0.52
C THR A 363 -1.81 8.58 -0.22
N ALA A 364 -2.73 9.27 -0.89
CA ALA A 364 -3.21 10.59 -0.52
C ALA A 364 -4.73 10.53 -0.35
N VAL A 365 -5.21 10.73 0.88
CA VAL A 365 -6.63 10.87 1.18
C VAL A 365 -7.10 12.23 0.70
N LEU A 366 -8.11 12.23 -0.17
CA LEU A 366 -8.68 13.42 -0.78
C LEU A 366 -10.00 13.81 -0.13
N GLU A 367 -10.78 12.83 0.31
CA GLU A 367 -12.11 13.06 0.87
C GLU A 367 -12.54 11.90 1.76
N ARG A 368 -13.21 12.22 2.86
CA ARG A 368 -13.97 11.28 3.68
C ARG A 368 -15.38 11.82 3.86
N ALA A 369 -16.39 10.96 3.72
CA ALA A 369 -17.78 11.38 3.82
C ALA A 369 -18.68 10.24 4.31
N VAL A 370 -19.92 10.60 4.64
CA VAL A 370 -20.99 9.65 4.93
C VAL A 370 -21.96 9.67 3.76
N VAL A 371 -22.27 8.50 3.23
CA VAL A 371 -23.24 8.32 2.14
C VAL A 371 -24.26 7.25 2.50
N ASP A 372 -25.45 7.34 1.92
CA ASP A 372 -26.56 6.43 2.26
C ASP A 372 -26.52 5.12 1.45
N ARG A 373 -25.68 5.03 0.41
CA ARG A 373 -25.50 3.82 -0.41
C ARG A 373 -24.07 3.70 -0.92
N GLN A 374 -23.54 2.49 -0.96
CA GLN A 374 -22.27 2.20 -1.64
C GLN A 374 -22.35 2.46 -3.15
N GLY A 375 -21.19 2.75 -3.76
CA GLY A 375 -21.06 3.06 -5.19
C GLY A 375 -21.47 4.49 -5.58
N LEU A 376 -22.01 5.28 -4.65
CA LEU A 376 -22.30 6.69 -4.85
C LEU A 376 -21.20 7.57 -4.27
N ALA A 377 -20.70 8.51 -5.07
CA ALA A 377 -19.93 9.63 -4.53
C ALA A 377 -20.84 10.54 -3.69
N PRO A 378 -20.31 11.26 -2.69
CA PRO A 378 -21.05 12.27 -1.96
C PRO A 378 -21.64 13.28 -2.94
N SER A 379 -22.97 13.47 -2.93
CA SER A 379 -23.59 14.49 -3.78
C SER A 379 -23.03 15.87 -3.44
N GLU A 380 -22.68 16.68 -4.44
CA GLU A 380 -22.14 18.04 -4.28
C GLU A 380 -23.00 18.96 -3.39
N ARG A 381 -24.28 18.60 -3.16
CA ARG A 381 -25.25 19.38 -2.38
C ARG A 381 -24.95 19.51 -0.89
N ARG A 382 -23.92 18.86 -0.35
CA ARG A 382 -23.49 19.05 1.06
C ARG A 382 -22.22 19.91 1.23
N ARG A 383 -21.71 20.55 0.15
CA ARG A 383 -20.63 21.55 0.23
C ARG A 383 -21.09 23.01 0.38
N ALA A 384 -22.38 23.30 0.18
CA ALA A 384 -22.93 24.64 0.35
C ALA A 384 -23.72 24.74 1.67
N GLY A 385 -23.04 25.15 2.73
CA GLY A 385 -23.64 25.33 4.06
C GLY A 385 -22.79 26.20 4.96
N ARG A 386 -22.28 27.32 4.45
CA ARG A 386 -22.02 28.51 5.27
C ARG A 386 -23.22 29.42 5.09
N SER A 387 -24.07 29.49 6.11
CA SER A 387 -24.97 30.62 6.33
C SER A 387 -24.27 31.60 7.26
#